data_AF-A0A9E2UQ90-F1
#
_entry.id   AF-A0A9E2UQ90-F1
#
_cell.length_a   1.000
_cell.length_b   1.000
_cell.length_c   1.000
_cell.angle_alpha   90.00
_cell.angle_beta   90.00
_cell.angle_gamma   90.00
#
_symmetry.space_group_name_H-M   'P 1'
#
loop_
_entity.id
_entity.type
_entity.pdbx_description
1 polymer ?
#
loop_
_entity_poly.entity_id
_entity_poly.type
_entity_poly.pdbx_seq_one_letter_code
_entity_poly.pdbx_strand_id
1 'polypeptide(L)'
;IVGALGVLKLREPGRLKIVSDIKFAYYWLFSGLILVALGSGYYHIWPDNQTLVWDRLPMTIVFMALFSIVISEFISIRTGKAVFLPLIICGIFSVLYWHFTELSGKGDLRFYAIIQFLPMLIIPIILITFNSKHTKVLSYWCLLIAYIIAKLFEHFDEQVYTATGLISGHSVKHIVAAFGIYILLSSYECRSSKVIRGLPGEIF
;
A
#
# COMPACT_ATOMS: atom_id res chain seq x y z
N ILE A 1 8.98 -6.82 9.26
CA ILE A 1 8.13 -7.75 10.05
C ILE A 1 6.75 -7.96 9.42
N VAL A 2 5.92 -6.92 9.28
CA VAL A 2 4.54 -7.06 8.79
C VAL A 2 4.44 -7.72 7.40
N GLY A 3 5.31 -7.34 6.46
CA GLY A 3 5.39 -7.99 5.15
C GLY A 3 5.68 -9.51 5.24
N ALA A 4 6.63 -9.91 6.08
CA ALA A 4 6.95 -11.33 6.30
C ALA A 4 5.75 -12.09 6.90
N LEU A 5 5.09 -11.52 7.92
CA LEU A 5 3.87 -12.09 8.51
C LEU A 5 2.77 -12.25 7.46
N GLY A 6 2.57 -11.26 6.59
CA GLY A 6 1.60 -11.32 5.50
C GLY A 6 1.90 -12.44 4.51
N VAL A 7 3.15 -12.58 4.06
CA VAL A 7 3.57 -13.67 3.16
C VAL A 7 3.39 -15.04 3.81
N LEU A 8 3.77 -15.21 5.07
CA LEU A 8 3.62 -16.47 5.80
C LEU A 8 2.14 -16.84 5.95
N LYS A 9 1.30 -15.90 6.39
CA LYS A 9 -0.16 -16.11 6.54
C LYS A 9 -0.86 -16.36 5.20
N LEU A 10 -0.36 -15.83 4.08
CA LEU A 10 -0.88 -16.14 2.74
C LEU A 10 -0.60 -17.58 2.29
N ARG A 11 0.46 -18.21 2.80
CA ARG A 11 0.80 -19.61 2.48
C ARG A 11 -0.14 -20.59 3.19
N GLU A 12 -0.67 -20.22 4.35
CA GLU A 12 -1.65 -21.02 5.10
C GLU A 12 -3.07 -20.84 4.52
N PRO A 13 -3.67 -21.86 3.89
CA PRO A 13 -5.02 -21.76 3.35
C PRO A 13 -6.04 -21.45 4.44
N GLY A 14 -6.97 -20.52 4.17
CA GLY A 14 -8.04 -20.14 5.11
C GLY A 14 -7.61 -19.22 6.26
N ARG A 15 -6.31 -18.98 6.46
CA ARG A 15 -5.79 -18.06 7.48
C ARG A 15 -6.21 -16.60 7.23
N LEU A 16 -6.14 -16.17 5.97
CA LEU A 16 -6.57 -14.85 5.52
C LEU A 16 -7.81 -14.98 4.64
N LYS A 17 -8.85 -14.22 4.96
CA LYS A 17 -10.10 -14.15 4.20
C LYS A 17 -9.98 -13.12 3.08
N ILE A 18 -9.21 -13.44 2.06
CA ILE A 18 -8.90 -12.59 0.89
C ILE A 18 -9.76 -12.92 -0.33
N VAL A 19 -9.70 -12.08 -1.37
CA VAL A 19 -10.23 -12.42 -2.69
C VAL A 19 -9.24 -13.38 -3.37
N SER A 20 -9.62 -14.65 -3.52
CA SER A 20 -8.73 -15.72 -4.02
C SER A 20 -8.24 -15.49 -5.45
N ASP A 21 -9.09 -14.93 -6.33
CA ASP A 21 -8.78 -14.68 -7.75
C ASP A 21 -7.61 -13.71 -7.98
N ILE A 22 -7.34 -12.87 -6.98
CA ILE A 22 -6.25 -11.88 -6.98
C ILE A 22 -5.25 -12.16 -5.85
N LYS A 23 -5.11 -13.41 -5.40
CA LYS A 23 -4.14 -13.81 -4.36
C LYS A 23 -2.72 -13.32 -4.66
N PHE A 24 -2.33 -13.29 -5.94
CA PHE A 24 -1.04 -12.76 -6.37
C PHE A 24 -0.85 -11.29 -5.96
N ALA A 25 -1.88 -10.43 -6.03
CA ALA A 25 -1.76 -9.03 -5.66
C ALA A 25 -1.42 -8.85 -4.17
N TYR A 26 -1.97 -9.71 -3.30
CA TYR A 26 -1.59 -9.73 -1.88
C TYR A 26 -0.14 -10.20 -1.67
N TYR A 27 0.34 -11.18 -2.45
CA TYR A 27 1.76 -11.55 -2.42
C TYR A 27 2.65 -10.37 -2.78
N TRP A 28 2.33 -9.66 -3.88
CA TRP A 28 3.07 -8.47 -4.30
C TRP A 28 3.03 -7.35 -3.26
N LEU A 29 1.89 -7.14 -2.60
CA LEU A 29 1.77 -6.19 -1.49
C LEU A 29 2.73 -6.54 -0.35
N PHE A 30 2.68 -7.77 0.15
CA PHE A 30 3.46 -8.15 1.33
C PHE A 30 4.94 -8.42 1.05
N SER A 31 5.29 -8.96 -0.12
CA SER A 31 6.68 -9.06 -0.56
C SER A 31 7.26 -7.69 -0.87
N GLY A 32 6.47 -6.80 -1.48
CA GLY A 32 6.83 -5.40 -1.70
C GLY A 32 7.17 -4.69 -0.39
N LEU A 33 6.41 -4.92 0.68
CA LEU A 33 6.71 -4.36 2.01
C LEU A 33 8.03 -4.86 2.62
N ILE A 34 8.41 -6.12 2.35
CA ILE A 34 9.74 -6.63 2.75
C ILE A 34 10.81 -5.88 1.97
N LEU A 35 10.62 -5.72 0.66
CA LEU A 35 11.55 -5.00 -0.20
C LEU A 35 11.63 -3.51 0.16
N VAL A 36 10.53 -2.87 0.57
CA VAL A 36 10.54 -1.49 1.10
C VAL A 36 11.44 -1.40 2.32
N ALA A 37 11.31 -2.34 3.28
CA ALA A 37 12.15 -2.31 4.48
C ALA A 37 13.64 -2.49 4.14
N LEU A 38 13.97 -3.38 3.21
CA LEU A 38 15.35 -3.61 2.77
C LEU A 38 15.90 -2.42 1.97
N GLY A 39 15.12 -1.88 1.04
CA GLY A 39 15.49 -0.74 0.20
C GLY A 39 15.66 0.55 1.01
N SER A 40 14.71 0.83 1.91
CA SER A 40 14.78 1.94 2.87
C SER A 40 16.01 1.81 3.76
N GLY A 41 16.25 0.63 4.33
CA GLY A 41 17.44 0.38 5.14
C GLY A 41 18.74 0.60 4.36
N TYR A 42 18.80 0.12 3.12
CA TYR A 42 19.96 0.31 2.25
C TYR A 42 20.22 1.79 1.93
N TYR A 43 19.17 2.53 1.58
CA TYR A 43 19.25 3.98 1.37
C TYR A 43 19.73 4.72 2.61
N HIS A 44 19.30 4.33 3.82
CA HIS A 44 19.75 4.98 5.05
C HIS A 44 21.20 4.68 5.42
N ILE A 45 21.70 3.50 5.08
CA ILE A 45 23.12 3.15 5.29
C ILE A 45 24.00 3.95 4.33
N TRP A 46 23.55 4.14 3.09
CA TRP A 46 24.28 4.91 2.08
C TRP A 46 23.35 5.85 1.30
N PRO A 47 23.10 7.06 1.82
CA PRO A 47 22.18 8.01 1.18
C PRO A 47 22.72 8.51 -0.16
N ASP A 48 22.10 8.07 -1.26
CA ASP A 48 22.39 8.51 -2.63
C ASP A 48 21.16 8.31 -3.54
N ASN A 49 21.12 8.99 -4.67
CA ASN A 49 20.05 8.83 -5.66
C ASN A 49 19.96 7.40 -6.22
N GLN A 50 21.06 6.68 -6.37
CA GLN A 50 21.06 5.28 -6.82
C GLN A 50 20.46 4.35 -5.76
N THR A 51 20.80 4.56 -4.49
CA THR A 51 20.24 3.75 -3.39
C THR A 51 18.76 4.10 -3.14
N LEU A 52 18.36 5.35 -3.39
CA LEU A 52 16.98 5.82 -3.30
C LEU A 52 16.04 5.16 -4.32
N VAL A 53 16.54 4.71 -5.47
CA VAL A 53 15.75 3.90 -6.43
C VAL A 53 15.21 2.65 -5.73
N TRP A 54 16.04 2.01 -4.90
CA TRP A 54 15.69 0.77 -4.21
C TRP A 54 14.73 0.98 -3.05
N ASP A 55 14.58 2.20 -2.54
CA ASP A 55 13.53 2.57 -1.58
C ASP A 55 12.20 2.86 -2.30
N ARG A 56 12.24 3.68 -3.37
CA ARG A 56 11.05 4.12 -4.10
C ARG A 56 10.38 3.01 -4.91
N LEU A 57 11.17 2.15 -5.55
CA LEU A 57 10.65 1.12 -6.45
C LEU A 57 9.74 0.10 -5.74
N PRO A 58 10.14 -0.51 -4.60
CA PRO A 58 9.24 -1.35 -3.83
C PRO A 58 8.00 -0.60 -3.31
N MET A 59 8.14 0.69 -3.01
CA MET A 59 7.03 1.50 -2.50
C MET A 59 5.93 1.69 -3.54
N THR A 60 6.30 1.95 -4.81
CA THR A 60 5.30 2.05 -5.90
C THR A 60 4.60 0.72 -6.14
N ILE A 61 5.33 -0.41 -6.06
CA ILE A 61 4.75 -1.75 -6.14
C ILE A 61 3.68 -1.96 -5.05
N VAL A 62 3.99 -1.60 -3.80
CA VAL A 62 3.07 -1.71 -2.66
C VAL A 62 1.81 -0.88 -2.90
N PHE A 63 1.94 0.38 -3.31
CA PHE A 63 0.78 1.25 -3.57
C PHE A 63 -0.10 0.72 -4.69
N MET A 64 0.51 0.29 -5.81
CA MET A 64 -0.22 -0.22 -6.97
C MET A 64 -0.90 -1.56 -6.68
N ALA A 65 -0.26 -2.45 -5.93
CA ALA A 65 -0.87 -3.70 -5.49
C ALA A 65 -2.06 -3.45 -4.55
N LEU A 66 -1.91 -2.56 -3.56
CA LEU A 66 -3.00 -2.16 -2.67
C LEU A 66 -4.17 -1.57 -3.46
N PHE A 67 -3.90 -0.70 -4.43
CA PHE A 67 -4.94 -0.06 -5.21
C PHE A 67 -5.72 -1.07 -6.06
N SER A 68 -5.03 -2.03 -6.70
CA SER A 68 -5.67 -3.14 -7.41
C SER A 68 -6.51 -4.04 -6.49
N ILE A 69 -6.06 -4.30 -5.25
CA ILE A 69 -6.84 -5.02 -4.24
C ILE A 69 -8.13 -4.26 -3.91
N VAL A 70 -8.05 -2.95 -3.66
CA VAL A 70 -9.23 -2.12 -3.37
C VAL A 70 -10.21 -2.13 -4.55
N ILE A 71 -9.74 -1.97 -5.80
CA ILE A 71 -10.60 -2.05 -6.99
C ILE A 71 -11.27 -3.43 -7.07
N SER A 72 -10.53 -4.51 -6.78
CA SER A 72 -11.06 -5.87 -6.81
C SER A 72 -12.15 -6.12 -5.76
N GLU A 73 -11.96 -5.59 -4.55
CA GLU A 73 -12.85 -5.81 -3.40
C GLU A 73 -14.12 -4.96 -3.43
N PHE A 74 -14.03 -3.74 -3.98
CA PHE A 74 -15.12 -2.75 -3.94
C PHE A 74 -15.84 -2.59 -5.28
N ILE A 75 -15.12 -2.67 -6.41
CA ILE A 75 -15.71 -2.43 -7.73
C ILE A 75 -15.97 -3.77 -8.43
N SER A 76 -14.91 -4.45 -8.86
CA SER A 76 -15.05 -5.77 -9.48
C SER A 76 -13.71 -6.51 -9.52
N ILE A 77 -13.75 -7.82 -9.31
CA ILE A 77 -12.58 -8.71 -9.37
C ILE A 77 -11.96 -8.67 -10.77
N ARG A 78 -12.79 -8.67 -11.81
CA ARG A 78 -12.37 -8.61 -13.21
C ARG A 78 -11.57 -7.34 -13.49
N THR A 79 -12.09 -6.18 -13.09
CA THR A 79 -11.44 -4.88 -13.29
C THR A 79 -10.13 -4.84 -12.52
N GLY A 80 -10.15 -5.17 -11.23
CA GLY A 80 -8.94 -5.11 -10.39
C GLY A 80 -7.81 -6.02 -10.90
N LYS A 81 -8.16 -7.24 -11.36
CA LYS A 81 -7.21 -8.15 -12.02
C LYS A 81 -6.68 -7.60 -13.34
N ALA A 82 -7.55 -7.02 -14.17
CA ALA A 82 -7.15 -6.45 -15.47
C ALA A 82 -6.21 -5.26 -15.32
N VAL A 83 -6.44 -4.38 -14.33
CA VAL A 83 -5.60 -3.20 -14.10
C VAL A 83 -4.34 -3.48 -13.29
N PHE A 84 -4.22 -4.64 -12.63
CA PHE A 84 -3.08 -4.95 -11.77
C PHE A 84 -1.74 -4.78 -12.50
N LEU A 85 -1.55 -5.48 -13.62
CA LEU A 85 -0.27 -5.45 -14.34
C LEU A 85 0.02 -4.05 -14.92
N PRO A 86 -0.95 -3.35 -15.56
CA PRO A 86 -0.77 -1.95 -15.95
C PRO A 86 -0.35 -1.04 -14.79
N LEU A 87 -0.97 -1.16 -13.61
CA LEU A 87 -0.64 -0.34 -12.45
C LEU A 87 0.80 -0.61 -11.96
N ILE A 88 1.21 -1.88 -11.85
CA ILE A 88 2.58 -2.23 -11.47
C ILE A 88 3.59 -1.67 -12.48
N ILE A 89 3.33 -1.80 -13.78
CA ILE A 89 4.21 -1.27 -14.84
C ILE A 89 4.32 0.27 -14.71
N CYS A 90 3.20 0.97 -14.53
CA CYS A 90 3.19 2.42 -14.32
C CYS A 90 4.01 2.81 -13.08
N GLY A 91 3.87 2.07 -11.97
CA GLY A 91 4.63 2.27 -10.75
C GLY A 91 6.14 2.15 -10.96
N ILE A 92 6.59 1.06 -11.61
CA ILE A 92 8.00 0.83 -11.94
C ILE A 92 8.51 1.93 -12.89
N PHE A 93 7.76 2.19 -13.96
CA PHE A 93 8.13 3.18 -14.96
C PHE A 93 8.28 4.58 -14.36
N SER A 94 7.45 4.96 -13.38
CA SER A 94 7.57 6.25 -12.70
C SER A 94 8.91 6.46 -11.99
N VAL A 95 9.48 5.41 -11.40
CA VAL A 95 10.77 5.48 -10.70
C VAL A 95 11.91 5.49 -11.71
N LEU A 96 11.82 4.67 -12.76
CA LEU A 96 12.80 4.65 -13.84
C LEU A 96 12.86 5.99 -14.58
N TYR A 97 11.71 6.61 -14.83
CA TYR A 97 11.61 7.94 -15.43
C TYR A 97 12.25 9.00 -14.55
N TRP A 98 11.94 9.01 -13.23
CA TRP A 98 12.63 9.90 -12.30
C TRP A 98 14.15 9.67 -12.35
N HIS A 99 14.62 8.43 -12.23
CA HIS A 99 16.05 8.12 -12.21
C HIS A 99 16.76 8.53 -13.50
N PHE A 100 16.15 8.29 -14.67
CA PHE A 100 16.70 8.72 -15.95
C PHE A 100 16.82 10.25 -16.05
N THR A 101 15.80 10.98 -15.59
CA THR A 101 15.83 12.45 -15.60
C THR A 101 16.77 13.01 -14.52
N GLU A 102 16.97 12.31 -13.41
CA GLU A 102 17.97 12.61 -12.37
C GLU A 102 19.38 12.54 -12.93
N LEU A 103 19.71 11.48 -13.68
CA LEU A 103 21.01 11.34 -14.36
C LEU A 103 21.27 12.46 -15.38
N SER A 104 20.22 13.11 -15.87
CA SER A 104 20.29 14.27 -16.75
C SER A 104 20.23 15.62 -16.00
N GLY A 105 20.32 15.62 -14.67
CA GLY A 105 20.30 16.81 -13.81
C GLY A 105 18.93 17.46 -13.59
N LYS A 106 17.83 16.80 -13.98
CA LYS A 106 16.45 17.34 -13.87
C LYS A 106 15.66 16.80 -12.68
N GLY A 107 15.75 15.50 -12.41
CA GLY A 107 15.06 14.86 -11.30
C GLY A 107 13.53 15.01 -11.29
N ASP A 108 12.84 14.70 -12.40
CA ASP A 108 11.40 14.93 -12.53
C ASP A 108 10.58 13.90 -11.72
N LEU A 109 9.99 14.37 -10.62
CA LEU A 109 9.21 13.55 -9.69
C LEU A 109 7.70 13.57 -9.93
N ARG A 110 7.19 14.34 -10.89
CA ARG A 110 5.74 14.55 -11.03
C ARG A 110 4.98 13.24 -11.25
N PHE A 111 5.51 12.36 -12.09
CA PHE A 111 4.87 11.08 -12.36
C PHE A 111 4.92 10.14 -11.14
N TYR A 112 6.05 10.09 -10.44
CA TYR A 112 6.16 9.36 -9.17
C TYR A 112 5.18 9.90 -8.11
N ALA A 113 5.02 11.22 -8.00
CA ALA A 113 4.07 11.84 -7.10
C ALA A 113 2.61 11.44 -7.42
N ILE A 114 2.25 11.33 -8.70
CA ILE A 114 0.94 10.82 -9.10
C ILE A 114 0.75 9.38 -8.61
N ILE A 115 1.73 8.50 -8.86
CA ILE A 115 1.68 7.09 -8.41
C ILE A 115 1.55 6.99 -6.88
N GLN A 116 2.19 7.88 -6.14
CA GLN A 116 2.18 7.88 -4.68
C GLN A 116 0.87 8.45 -4.09
N PHE A 117 0.38 9.58 -4.60
CA PHE A 117 -0.70 10.33 -3.96
C PHE A 117 -2.08 10.10 -4.58
N LEU A 118 -2.17 9.87 -5.90
CA LEU A 118 -3.46 9.71 -6.56
C LEU A 118 -4.26 8.51 -6.04
N PRO A 119 -3.67 7.31 -5.82
CA PRO A 119 -4.40 6.20 -5.21
C PRO A 119 -4.91 6.53 -3.80
N MET A 120 -4.15 7.30 -3.02
CA MET A 120 -4.55 7.70 -1.66
C MET A 120 -5.74 8.64 -1.65
N LEU A 121 -6.00 9.35 -2.75
CA LEU A 121 -7.19 10.17 -2.95
C LEU A 121 -8.36 9.35 -3.50
N ILE A 122 -8.09 8.45 -4.46
CA ILE A 122 -9.13 7.64 -5.11
C ILE A 122 -9.67 6.54 -4.17
N ILE A 123 -8.83 5.91 -3.35
CA ILE A 123 -9.27 4.87 -2.42
C ILE A 123 -10.41 5.38 -1.51
N PRO A 124 -10.29 6.51 -0.78
CA PRO A 124 -11.40 7.09 -0.02
C PRO A 124 -12.69 7.22 -0.82
N ILE A 125 -12.61 7.71 -2.06
CA ILE A 125 -13.77 7.86 -2.95
C ILE A 125 -14.39 6.48 -3.20
N ILE A 126 -13.59 5.46 -3.52
CA ILE A 126 -14.07 4.09 -3.71
C ILE A 126 -14.73 3.55 -2.44
N LEU A 127 -14.11 3.76 -1.27
CA LEU A 127 -14.63 3.28 0.02
C LEU A 127 -15.98 3.90 0.38
N ILE A 128 -16.24 5.15 -0.03
CA ILE A 128 -17.51 5.86 0.20
C ILE A 128 -18.56 5.47 -0.83
N THR A 129 -18.18 5.37 -2.11
CA THR A 129 -19.12 5.17 -3.22
C THR A 129 -19.55 3.71 -3.38
N PHE A 130 -18.68 2.74 -3.06
CA PHE A 130 -18.93 1.33 -3.31
C PHE A 130 -19.00 0.50 -2.04
N ASN A 131 -19.83 -0.54 -2.07
CA ASN A 131 -19.96 -1.48 -0.96
C ASN A 131 -18.91 -2.58 -1.03
N SER A 132 -18.13 -2.75 0.04
CA SER A 132 -17.19 -3.87 0.14
C SER A 132 -17.92 -5.22 0.24
N LYS A 133 -17.36 -6.22 -0.44
CA LYS A 133 -17.73 -7.64 -0.29
C LYS A 133 -17.37 -8.23 1.08
N HIS A 134 -16.54 -7.55 1.87
CA HIS A 134 -16.11 -8.00 3.19
C HIS A 134 -16.48 -7.02 4.30
N THR A 135 -16.53 -7.52 5.54
CA THR A 135 -16.63 -6.68 6.74
C THR A 135 -15.28 -6.00 7.04
N LYS A 136 -15.23 -5.16 8.08
CA LYS A 136 -14.00 -4.47 8.55
C LYS A 136 -13.37 -3.47 7.55
N VAL A 137 -14.21 -2.81 6.74
CA VAL A 137 -13.81 -1.70 5.84
C VAL A 137 -13.04 -0.59 6.58
N LEU A 138 -13.34 -0.37 7.87
CA LEU A 138 -12.65 0.59 8.72
C LEU A 138 -11.12 0.39 8.74
N SER A 139 -10.62 -0.82 8.51
CA SER A 139 -9.17 -1.06 8.43
C SER A 139 -8.49 -0.34 7.26
N TYR A 140 -9.18 -0.14 6.13
CA TYR A 140 -8.66 0.68 5.02
C TYR A 140 -8.60 2.16 5.41
N TRP A 141 -9.59 2.66 6.16
CA TRP A 141 -9.56 4.02 6.71
C TRP A 141 -8.42 4.20 7.72
N CYS A 142 -8.23 3.25 8.63
CA CYS A 142 -7.09 3.26 9.56
C CYS A 142 -5.76 3.29 8.82
N LEU A 143 -5.62 2.52 7.74
CA LEU A 143 -4.41 2.55 6.90
C LEU A 143 -4.19 3.91 6.24
N LEU A 144 -5.23 4.53 5.66
CA LEU A 144 -5.14 5.85 5.04
C LEU A 144 -4.77 6.94 6.07
N ILE A 145 -5.40 6.90 7.24
CA ILE A 145 -5.08 7.83 8.35
C ILE A 145 -3.65 7.62 8.80
N ALA A 146 -3.19 6.37 8.97
CA ALA A 146 -1.81 6.07 9.31
C ALA A 146 -0.84 6.61 8.24
N TYR A 147 -1.17 6.49 6.95
CA TYR A 147 -0.35 7.06 5.88
C TYR A 147 -0.27 8.59 5.96
N ILE A 148 -1.38 9.28 6.20
CA ILE A 148 -1.40 10.74 6.38
C ILE A 148 -0.54 11.15 7.58
N ILE A 149 -0.71 10.47 8.72
CA ILE A 149 0.09 10.73 9.93
C ILE A 149 1.57 10.47 9.66
N ALA A 150 1.93 9.40 8.96
CA ALA A 150 3.31 9.12 8.57
C ALA A 150 3.90 10.24 7.71
N LYS A 151 3.14 10.76 6.72
CA LYS A 151 3.58 11.90 5.90
C LYS A 151 3.72 13.19 6.69
N LEU A 152 2.89 13.42 7.71
CA LEU A 152 3.04 14.55 8.62
C LEU A 152 4.33 14.45 9.44
N PHE A 153 4.61 13.28 10.04
CA PHE A 153 5.87 13.06 10.75
C PHE A 153 7.09 13.21 9.84
N GLU A 154 7.02 12.75 8.60
CA GLU A 154 8.08 12.95 7.61
C GLU A 154 8.28 14.44 7.27
N HIS A 155 7.20 15.21 7.16
CA HIS A 155 7.29 16.65 6.88
C HIS A 155 7.91 17.42 8.05
N PHE A 156 7.62 17.01 9.28
CA PHE A 156 8.14 17.61 10.50
C PHE A 156 9.32 16.83 11.10
N ASP A 157 10.16 16.21 10.27
CA ASP A 157 11.22 15.28 10.72
C ASP A 157 12.15 15.90 11.76
N GLU A 158 12.69 17.09 11.47
CA GLU A 158 13.62 17.83 12.33
C GLU A 158 12.94 18.35 13.60
N GLN A 159 11.69 18.83 13.50
CA GLN A 159 10.94 19.33 14.65
C GLN A 159 10.63 18.20 15.63
N VAL A 160 10.29 17.01 15.13
CA VAL A 160 10.06 15.81 15.94
C VAL A 160 11.36 15.35 16.60
N TYR A 161 12.48 15.40 15.87
CA TYR A 161 13.79 15.07 16.45
C TYR A 161 14.17 16.06 17.57
N THR A 162 13.98 17.36 17.33
CA THR A 162 14.28 18.42 18.31
C THR A 162 13.41 18.29 19.56
N ALA A 163 12.14 17.90 19.41
CA ALA A 163 11.22 17.73 20.53
C ALA A 163 11.47 16.45 21.35
N THR A 164 11.90 15.35 20.71
CA THR A 164 12.06 14.05 21.39
C THR A 164 13.50 13.74 21.81
N GLY A 165 14.50 14.32 21.14
CA GLY A 165 15.93 14.10 21.35
C GLY A 165 16.44 12.69 21.01
N LEU A 166 15.57 11.78 20.57
CA LEU A 166 15.89 10.36 20.38
C LEU A 166 15.37 9.78 19.05
N ILE A 167 14.23 10.26 18.54
CA ILE A 167 13.56 9.66 17.39
C ILE A 167 13.16 10.77 16.41
N SER A 168 13.61 10.67 15.16
CA SER A 168 13.22 11.62 14.11
C SER A 168 11.81 11.29 13.58
N GLY A 169 11.14 12.28 12.98
CA GLY A 169 9.83 12.03 12.36
C GLY A 169 9.87 10.98 11.25
N HIS A 170 10.99 10.86 10.54
CA HIS A 170 11.27 9.85 9.54
C HIS A 170 11.38 8.44 10.14
N SER A 171 11.86 8.29 11.37
CA SER A 171 11.80 7.00 12.08
C SER A 171 10.36 6.67 12.46
N VAL A 172 9.63 7.65 12.99
CA VAL A 172 8.22 7.49 13.38
C VAL A 172 7.33 7.14 12.18
N LYS A 173 7.58 7.74 11.00
CA LYS A 173 6.77 7.49 9.80
C LYS A 173 6.74 6.00 9.42
N HIS A 174 7.89 5.32 9.52
CA HIS A 174 8.01 3.91 9.18
C HIS A 174 7.21 3.03 10.16
N ILE A 175 7.25 3.37 11.45
CA ILE A 175 6.49 2.69 12.49
C ILE A 175 4.99 2.88 12.25
N VAL A 176 4.54 4.11 12.01
CA VAL A 176 3.12 4.43 11.77
C VAL A 176 2.61 3.75 10.50
N ALA A 177 3.38 3.80 9.40
CA ALA A 177 3.01 3.16 8.14
C ALA A 177 2.93 1.63 8.31
N ALA A 178 3.90 1.02 8.99
CA ALA A 178 3.89 -0.42 9.28
C ALA A 178 2.69 -0.81 10.15
N PHE A 179 2.34 0.01 11.14
CA PHE A 179 1.18 -0.20 12.00
C PHE A 179 -0.14 -0.14 11.22
N GLY A 180 -0.29 0.82 10.29
CA GLY A 180 -1.44 0.89 9.39
C GLY A 180 -1.64 -0.39 8.57
N ILE A 181 -0.56 -0.92 8.00
CA ILE A 181 -0.62 -2.20 7.27
C ILE A 181 -0.90 -3.37 8.22
N TYR A 182 -0.35 -3.37 9.43
CA TYR A 182 -0.63 -4.40 10.41
C TYR A 182 -2.11 -4.48 10.79
N ILE A 183 -2.77 -3.33 10.94
CA ILE A 183 -4.23 -3.25 11.12
C ILE A 183 -4.96 -3.89 9.92
N LEU A 184 -4.52 -3.58 8.70
CA LEU A 184 -5.11 -4.17 7.49
C LEU A 184 -4.91 -5.70 7.43
N LEU A 185 -3.70 -6.19 7.71
CA LEU A 185 -3.41 -7.62 7.77
C LEU A 185 -4.28 -8.33 8.83
N SER A 186 -4.42 -7.74 10.01
CA SER A 186 -5.26 -8.27 11.09
C SER A 186 -6.74 -8.29 10.69
N SER A 187 -7.18 -7.32 9.87
CA SER A 187 -8.53 -7.30 9.34
C SER A 187 -8.77 -8.45 8.37
N TYR A 188 -7.77 -8.84 7.57
CA TYR A 188 -7.86 -10.00 6.67
C TYR A 188 -8.01 -11.33 7.43
N GLU A 189 -7.51 -11.45 8.66
CA GLU A 189 -7.75 -12.64 9.50
C GLU A 189 -9.18 -12.68 10.06
N CYS A 190 -9.68 -11.53 10.53
CA CYS A 190 -10.90 -11.47 11.33
C CYS A 190 -12.16 -11.04 10.56
N ARG A 191 -12.04 -10.56 9.32
CA ARG A 191 -13.21 -10.15 8.51
C ARG A 191 -14.03 -11.34 8.06
N SER A 192 -15.22 -11.10 7.54
CA SER A 192 -16.09 -12.13 6.94
C SER A 192 -16.64 -11.61 5.62
N SER A 193 -16.94 -12.50 4.68
CA SER A 193 -17.69 -12.13 3.48
C SER A 193 -19.09 -11.69 3.87
N LYS A 194 -19.52 -10.53 3.36
CA LYS A 194 -20.92 -10.12 3.46
C LYS A 194 -21.69 -10.99 2.48
N VAL A 195 -22.46 -11.96 2.98
CA VAL A 195 -23.49 -12.60 2.17
C VAL A 195 -24.44 -11.49 1.78
N ILE A 196 -24.52 -11.17 0.48
CA ILE A 196 -25.64 -10.37 -0.03
C ILE A 196 -26.84 -11.28 0.22
N ARG A 197 -27.59 -11.02 1.29
CA ARG A 197 -28.92 -11.61 1.42
C ARG A 197 -29.68 -11.07 0.23
N GLY A 198 -29.83 -11.91 -0.81
CA GLY A 198 -30.92 -11.72 -1.75
C GLY A 198 -32.18 -11.59 -0.90
N LEU A 199 -32.97 -10.56 -1.17
CA LEU A 199 -34.30 -10.46 -0.57
C LEU A 199 -34.99 -11.81 -0.78
N PRO A 200 -35.50 -12.48 0.27
CA PRO A 200 -36.30 -13.67 0.08
C PRO A 200 -37.62 -13.21 -0.56
N GLY A 201 -37.77 -13.35 -1.88
CA GLY A 201 -39.05 -13.03 -2.51
C GLY A 201 -39.13 -12.72 -4.00
N GLU A 202 -38.29 -13.27 -4.88
CA GLU A 202 -38.64 -13.28 -6.31
C GLU A 202 -38.76 -14.72 -6.82
N ILE A 203 -39.98 -15.23 -6.67
CA ILE A 203 -40.55 -16.26 -7.53
C ILE A 203 -41.20 -15.51 -8.70
N PHE A 204 -40.70 -15.72 -9.91
CA PHE A 204 -41.47 -15.70 -11.14
C PHE A 204 -40.91 -16.74 -12.10
#